data_AF-B2ZK67-F1
#
_entry.id   AF-B2ZK67-F1
#
_cell.length_a   1.000
_cell.length_b   1.000
_cell.length_c   1.000
_cell.angle_alpha   90.00
_cell.angle_beta   90.00
_cell.angle_gamma   90.00
#
_symmetry.space_group_name_H-M   'P 1'
#
loop_
_entity.id
_entity.type
_entity.pdbx_description
1 polymer ?
#
loop_
_entity_poly.entity_id
_entity_poly.type
_entity_poly.pdbx_seq_one_letter_code
_entity_poly.pdbx_strand_id
1 'polypeptide(L)' 'DNGYRITSTAATWDQTALILSVPRRKPGDETQETLRTSQFPSTHVK' A
#
# COMPACT_ATOMS: atom_id res chain seq x y z
N ASP A 1 -2.61 15.39 10.78
CA ASP A 1 -2.20 14.72 9.53
C ASP A 1 -2.69 15.56 8.36
N ASN A 2 -1.80 16.11 7.54
CA ASN A 2 -2.08 17.25 6.65
C ASN A 2 -2.94 16.92 5.42
N GLY A 3 -3.56 15.75 5.35
CA GLY A 3 -4.43 15.33 4.24
C GLY A 3 -3.70 15.01 2.93
N TYR A 4 -2.37 14.97 2.94
CA TYR A 4 -1.56 14.58 1.79
C TYR A 4 -1.29 13.07 1.78
N ARG A 5 -1.29 12.48 0.59
CA ARG A 5 -0.87 11.09 0.36
C ARG A 5 0.25 11.05 -0.67
N ILE A 6 1.26 10.24 -0.39
CA ILE A 6 2.33 9.94 -1.34
C ILE A 6 1.73 9.09 -2.47
N THR A 7 1.82 9.56 -3.71
CA THR A 7 1.37 8.81 -4.91
C THR A 7 2.51 8.33 -5.78
N SER A 8 3.71 8.87 -5.60
CA SER A 8 4.91 8.42 -6.29
C SER A 8 6.15 8.76 -5.48
N THR A 9 7.16 7.91 -5.60
CA THR A 9 8.45 8.04 -4.92
C THR A 9 9.58 7.69 -5.86
N ALA A 10 10.64 8.49 -5.85
CA ALA A 10 11.91 8.16 -6.48
C ALA A 10 13.06 8.54 -5.53
N ALA A 11 14.16 7.79 -5.59
CA ALA A 11 15.32 8.02 -4.73
C ALA A 11 16.62 7.82 -5.50
N THR A 12 17.60 8.68 -5.22
CA THR A 12 19.03 8.44 -5.49
C THR A 12 19.69 8.01 -4.18
N TRP A 13 21.01 7.80 -4.19
CA TRP A 13 21.77 7.40 -3.00
C TRP A 13 21.73 8.44 -1.87
N ASP A 14 21.62 9.71 -2.23
CA ASP A 14 21.76 10.86 -1.33
C ASP A 14 20.48 11.69 -1.21
N GLN A 15 19.50 11.48 -2.08
CA GLN A 15 18.28 12.29 -2.14
C GLN A 15 17.04 11.45 -2.39
N THR A 16 15.90 12.00 -1.96
CA THR A 16 14.59 11.43 -2.22
C THR A 16 13.64 12.50 -2.75
N ALA A 17 12.78 12.10 -3.68
CA ALA A 17 11.73 12.92 -4.24
C ALA A 17 10.37 12.24 -3.99
N LEU A 18 9.42 13.01 -3.46
CA LEU A 18 8.08 12.54 -3.11
C LEU A 18 7.04 13.38 -3.85
N ILE A 19 6.11 12.72 -4.54
CA ILE A 19 4.94 13.36 -5.11
C ILE A 19 3.78 13.22 -4.11
N LEU A 20 3.29 14.37 -3.63
CA LEU A 20 2.17 14.46 -2.70
C LEU A 20 0.89 14.84 -3.45
N SER A 21 -0.19 14.14 -3.16
CA SER A 21 -1.52 14.46 -3.69
C SER A 21 -2.54 14.65 -2.57
N VAL A 22 -3.54 15.49 -2.83
CA VAL A 22 -4.71 15.62 -1.96
C VAL A 22 -5.85 14.80 -2.59
N PRO A 23 -6.40 13.79 -1.89
CA PRO A 23 -7.53 13.03 -2.41
C PRO A 23 -8.74 13.94 -2.64
N ARG A 24 -9.25 14.00 -3.88
CA ARG A 24 -10.48 14.75 -4.20
C ARG A 24 -11.74 14.15 -3.57
N ARG A 25 -11.67 12.88 -3.18
CA ARG A 25 -12.72 12.14 -2.46
C ARG A 25 -12.06 11.42 -1.30
N LYS A 26 -12.76 11.31 -0.18
CA LYS A 26 -12.32 10.44 0.91
C LYS A 26 -12.23 9.01 0.34
N PRO A 27 -11.05 8.40 0.30
CA PRO A 27 -10.97 6.97 -0.02
C PRO A 27 -11.72 6.22 1.07
N GLY A 28 -12.46 5.19 0.69
CA GLY A 28 -13.14 4.34 1.67
C GLY A 28 -12.11 3.78 2.65
N ASP A 29 -12.53 3.53 3.89
CA ASP A 29 -11.75 2.70 4.81
C ASP A 29 -11.76 1.27 4.29
N GLU A 30 -10.99 1.04 3.22
CA GLU A 30 -10.64 -0.29 2.75
C GLU A 30 -9.57 -0.79 3.71
N THR A 31 -10.00 -1.29 4.86
CA THR A 31 -9.14 -2.07 5.73
C THR A 31 -8.76 -3.34 4.96
N GLN A 32 -7.52 -3.41 4.47
CA GLN A 32 -7.00 -4.65 3.91
C GLN A 32 -6.83 -5.65 5.05
N GLU A 33 -7.81 -6.53 5.20
CA GLU A 33 -7.67 -7.71 6.03
C GLU A 33 -6.76 -8.70 5.30
N THR A 34 -5.52 -8.86 5.78
CA THR A 34 -4.71 -9.98 5.35
C THR A 34 -5.29 -11.23 6.00
N LEU A 35 -6.03 -12.03 5.23
CA LEU A 35 -6.48 -13.36 5.65
C LEU A 35 -5.25 -14.18 6.08
N ARG A 36 -5.07 -14.36 7.39
CA ARG A 36 -4.03 -15.24 7.94
C ARG A 36 -4.60 -16.64 8.06
N THR A 37 -4.42 -17.46 7.04
CA THR A 37 -4.68 -18.89 7.12
C THR A 37 -3.46 -19.58 7.73
N SER A 38 -3.65 -20.32 8.83
CA SER A 38 -2.58 -21.12 9.44
C SER A 38 -2.24 -22.38 8.64
N GLN A 39 -3.01 -22.67 7.59
CA GLN A 39 -2.89 -23.90 6.82
C GLN A 39 -2.07 -23.65 5.56
N PHE A 40 -0.89 -24.26 5.50
CA PHE A 40 -0.10 -24.36 4.28
C PHE A 40 -0.92 -25.10 3.21
N PRO A 41 -1.04 -24.59 1.97
CA PRO A 41 -1.87 -25.21 0.96
C PRO A 41 -1.28 -26.56 0.54
N SER A 42 -1.86 -27.65 1.04
CA SER A 42 -1.42 -29.03 0.79
C SER A 42 -2.23 -29.72 -0.32
N THR A 43 -2.93 -28.96 -1.17
CA THR A 43 -3.63 -29.55 -2.31
C THR A 43 -2.59 -30.05 -3.30
N HIS A 44 -2.40 -31.37 -3.29
CA HIS A 44 -1.56 -32.17 -4.16
C HIS A 44 -1.67 -31.68 -5.62
N VAL A 45 -0.58 -31.21 -6.20
CA VAL A 45 -0.47 -31.02 -7.65
C VAL A 45 -0.43 -32.42 -8.26
N LYS A 46 -1.49 -32.80 -8.98
CA LYS A 46 -1.50 -33.97 -9.86
C LYS A 46 -0.88 -33.63 -11.20
#